data_AF-A0A4Q2FA76-F1
#
_entry.id   AF-A0A4Q2FA76-F1
#
_cell.length_a   1.000
_cell.length_b   1.000
_cell.length_c   1.000
_cell.angle_alpha   90.00
_cell.angle_beta   90.00
_cell.angle_gamma   90.00
#
_symmetry.space_group_name_H-M   'P 1'
#
loop_
_entity.id
_entity.type
_entity.pdbx_description
1 polymer ?
#
loop_
_entity_poly.entity_id
_entity_poly.type
_entity_poly.pdbx_seq_one_letter_code
_entity_poly.pdbx_strand_id
1 'polypeptide(L)' 'MNLRRLWAIMLKELRQLRRDRITLAMIVGIPVMQLLLFGYAINLNLRHLDAGVADQANSAASRALVQDMVATGVITPRS' A
#
# COMPACT_ATOMS: atom_id res chain seq x y z
N MET A 1 -6.15 -39.02 12.43
CA MET A 1 -5.29 -38.22 13.34
C MET A 1 -6.18 -37.62 14.42
N ASN A 2 -5.80 -37.71 15.70
CA ASN A 2 -6.64 -37.25 16.83
C ASN A 2 -6.31 -35.80 17.20
N LEU A 3 -7.33 -34.97 17.46
CA LEU A 3 -7.21 -33.55 17.82
C LEU A 3 -6.29 -33.31 19.02
N ARG A 4 -6.28 -34.23 20.00
CA ARG A 4 -5.38 -34.17 21.17
C ARG A 4 -3.90 -34.24 20.77
N ARG A 5 -3.56 -35.07 19.77
CA ARG A 5 -2.18 -35.23 19.31
C ARG A 5 -1.73 -34.02 18.48
N LEU A 6 -2.63 -33.47 17.65
CA LEU A 6 -2.37 -32.24 16.92
C LEU A 6 -2.07 -31.08 17.89
N TRP A 7 -2.89 -30.92 18.93
CA TRP A 7 -2.69 -29.87 19.93
C TRP A 7 -1.37 -30.00 20.68
N ALA A 8 -0.97 -31.21 21.05
CA ALA A 8 0.31 -31.47 21.70
C ALA A 8 1.51 -31.07 20.81
N ILE A 9 1.42 -31.36 19.51
CA ILE A 9 2.47 -30.98 18.53
C ILE A 9 2.51 -29.47 18.37
N MET A 10 1.36 -28.81 18.18
CA MET A 10 1.26 -27.35 18.07
C MET A 10 1.89 -26.64 19.27
N LEU A 11 1.59 -27.11 20.48
CA LEU A 11 2.15 -26.52 21.71
C LEU A 11 3.68 -26.71 21.80
N LYS A 12 4.22 -27.84 21.31
CA LYS A 12 5.68 -28.07 21.23
C LYS A 12 6.33 -27.07 20.28
N GLU A 13 5.79 -26.94 19.07
CA GLU A 13 6.34 -26.05 18.04
C GLU A 13 6.22 -24.57 18.44
N LEU A 14 5.10 -24.17 19.06
CA LEU A 14 4.93 -22.79 19.53
C LEU A 14 5.91 -22.44 20.66
N ARG A 15 6.18 -23.39 21.57
CA ARG A 15 7.18 -23.21 22.62
C ARG A 15 8.60 -23.14 22.05
N GLN A 16 8.88 -23.93 21.01
CA GLN A 16 10.15 -23.92 20.28
C GLN A 16 10.37 -22.57 19.59
N LEU A 17 9.36 -22.08 18.85
CA LEU A 17 9.37 -20.78 18.21
C LEU A 17 9.56 -19.64 19.22
N ARG A 18 8.89 -19.70 20.37
CA ARG A 18 9.04 -18.67 21.43
C ARG A 18 10.46 -18.59 22.00
N ARG A 19 11.23 -19.69 21.98
CA ARG A 19 12.62 -19.70 22.45
C ARG A 19 13.59 -19.17 21.40
N ASP A 20 13.22 -19.26 20.13
CA ASP A 20 13.95 -18.66 19.02
C ASP A 20 13.56 -17.18 18.85
N ARG A 21 14.21 -16.33 19.64
CA ARG A 21 13.96 -14.89 19.67
C ARG A 21 14.30 -14.21 18.33
N ILE A 22 15.26 -14.73 17.58
CA ILE A 22 15.68 -14.13 16.30
C ILE A 22 14.58 -14.38 15.26
N THR A 23 14.12 -15.63 15.14
CA THR A 23 13.02 -15.97 14.24
C THR A 23 11.75 -15.19 14.60
N LEU A 24 11.41 -15.09 15.88
CA LEU A 24 10.25 -14.31 16.33
C LEU A 24 10.41 -12.81 16.03
N ALA A 25 11.62 -12.26 16.22
CA ALA A 25 11.92 -10.87 15.89
C ALA A 25 11.86 -10.59 14.39
N MET A 26 12.24 -11.53 13.51
CA MET A 26 12.10 -11.35 12.07
C MET A 26 10.64 -11.44 11.62
N ILE A 27 9.88 -12.42 12.13
CA ILE A 27 8.45 -12.61 11.82
C ILE A 27 7.65 -11.35 12.14
N VAL A 28 7.98 -10.65 13.22
CA VAL A 28 7.27 -9.42 13.60
C VAL A 28 7.96 -8.17 13.05
N GLY A 29 9.28 -8.12 13.12
CA GLY A 29 10.09 -6.95 12.80
C GLY A 29 10.10 -6.60 11.33
N ILE A 30 10.22 -7.58 10.42
CA ILE A 30 10.21 -7.30 8.98
C ILE A 30 8.86 -6.70 8.55
N PRO A 31 7.70 -7.28 8.90
CA PRO A 31 6.41 -6.65 8.59
C PRO A 31 6.22 -5.29 9.24
N VAL A 32 6.65 -5.10 10.50
CA VAL A 32 6.55 -3.80 11.16
C VAL A 32 7.40 -2.74 10.44
N MET A 33 8.63 -3.07 10.07
CA MET A 33 9.47 -2.16 9.27
C MET A 33 8.83 -1.86 7.92
N GLN A 34 8.24 -2.86 7.25
CA GLN A 34 7.51 -2.65 6.00
C GLN A 34 6.32 -1.70 6.19
N LEU A 35 5.53 -1.86 7.25
CA LEU A 35 4.41 -0.96 7.54
C LEU A 35 4.88 0.47 7.84
N LEU A 36 6.00 0.64 8.55
CA LEU A 36 6.57 1.95 8.81
C LEU A 36 7.11 2.59 7.53
N LEU A 37 7.87 1.83 6.73
CA LEU A 37 8.40 2.30 5.45
C LEU A 37 7.26 2.67 4.51
N PHE A 38 6.29 1.80 4.29
CA PHE A 38 5.16 2.11 3.41
C PHE A 38 4.24 3.18 3.99
N GLY A 39 3.98 3.18 5.30
CA GLY A 39 3.16 4.20 5.95
C GLY A 39 3.76 5.59 5.89
N TYR A 40 5.09 5.70 5.92
CA TYR A 40 5.79 6.98 5.80
C TYR A 40 6.14 7.35 4.35
N ALA A 41 6.49 6.37 3.51
CA ALA A 41 6.90 6.61 2.12
C ALA A 41 5.71 6.80 1.16
N ILE A 42 4.56 6.17 1.44
CA ILE A 42 3.36 6.36 0.61
C ILE A 42 2.70 7.67 1.00
N ASN A 43 2.75 8.65 0.11
CA ASN A 43 1.94 9.86 0.23
C ASN A 43 0.58 9.64 -0.45
N LEU A 44 -0.50 9.62 0.33
CA LEU A 44 -1.87 9.48 -0.18
C LEU A 44 -2.42 10.78 -0.80
N ASN A 45 -1.72 11.91 -0.63
CA ASN A 45 -2.09 13.17 -1.29
C ASN A 45 -1.45 13.23 -2.68
N LEU A 46 -2.24 12.86 -3.68
CA LEU A 46 -1.88 13.00 -5.08
C LEU A 46 -1.99 14.49 -5.48
N ARG A 47 -0.84 15.13 -5.72
CA ARG A 47 -0.76 16.51 -6.23
C ARG A 47 0.32 16.59 -7.29
N HIS A 48 0.12 17.45 -8.29
CA HIS A 48 1.09 17.71 -9.36
C HIS A 48 1.47 16.46 -10.16
N LEU A 49 0.50 15.57 -10.41
CA LEU A 49 0.70 14.46 -11.33
C LEU A 49 0.77 14.99 -12.76
N ASP A 50 1.88 14.75 -13.44
CA ASP A 50 2.02 15.08 -14.86
C ASP A 50 0.98 14.31 -15.68
N ALA A 51 0.10 15.06 -16.36
CA ALA A 51 -0.97 14.50 -17.17
C ALA A 51 -0.94 15.09 -18.59
N GLY A 52 -0.94 14.22 -19.60
CA GLY A 52 -1.16 14.61 -20.99
C GLY A 52 -2.66 14.69 -21.28
N VAL A 53 -3.09 15.76 -21.97
CA VAL A 53 -4.51 15.95 -22.33
C VAL A 53 -4.69 15.72 -23.83
N ALA A 54 -5.46 14.70 -24.20
CA ALA A 54 -5.84 14.41 -25.58
C ALA A 54 -7.32 14.73 -25.82
N ASP A 55 -7.63 15.99 -26.15
CA ASP A 55 -9.01 16.40 -26.48
C ASP A 55 -9.31 16.16 -27.97
N GLN A 56 -10.00 15.07 -28.27
CA GLN A 56 -10.46 14.75 -29.63
C GLN A 56 -11.81 15.40 -29.97
N ALA A 57 -12.62 15.74 -28.96
CA ALA A 57 -13.94 16.30 -29.15
C ALA A 57 -13.90 17.79 -29.55
N ASN A 58 -12.82 18.50 -29.18
CA ASN A 58 -12.58 19.92 -29.49
C ASN A 58 -13.73 20.86 -29.10
N SER A 59 -14.53 20.46 -28.11
CA SER A 59 -15.76 21.14 -27.70
C SER A 59 -15.53 22.08 -26.52
N ALA A 60 -16.46 23.00 -26.28
CA ALA A 60 -16.41 23.83 -25.07
C ALA A 60 -16.56 23.00 -23.79
N ALA A 61 -17.39 21.95 -23.83
CA ALA A 61 -17.61 21.05 -22.70
C ALA A 61 -16.36 20.23 -22.36
N SER A 62 -15.63 19.72 -23.36
CA SER A 62 -14.38 18.98 -23.15
C SER A 62 -13.30 19.86 -22.51
N ARG A 63 -13.18 21.12 -22.94
CA ARG A 63 -12.28 22.09 -22.31
C ARG A 63 -12.67 22.43 -20.87
N ALA A 64 -13.96 22.59 -20.59
CA ALA A 64 -14.45 22.85 -19.24
C ALA A 64 -14.12 21.68 -18.29
N LEU A 65 -14.34 20.44 -18.73
CA LEU A 65 -14.00 19.24 -17.96
C LEU A 65 -12.50 19.18 -17.63
N VAL A 66 -11.64 19.47 -18.60
CA VAL A 66 -10.17 19.51 -18.38
C VAL A 66 -9.81 20.58 -17.35
N GLN A 67 -10.42 21.78 -17.42
CA GLN A 67 -10.19 22.84 -16.45
C GLN A 67 -10.63 22.44 -15.04
N ASP A 68 -11.80 21.80 -14.90
CA ASP A 68 -12.27 21.29 -13.61
C ASP A 68 -11.30 20.26 -13.02
N MET A 69 -10.76 19.36 -13.85
CA MET A 69 -9.75 18.39 -13.40
C MET A 69 -8.45 19.07 -12.95
N VAL A 70 -7.98 20.10 -13.65
CA VAL A 70 -6.78 20.87 -13.27
C VAL A 70 -7.04 21.67 -11.98
N ALA A 71 -8.25 22.21 -11.80
CA ALA A 71 -8.63 22.97 -10.60
C ALA A 71 -8.61 22.12 -9.32
N THR A 72 -8.73 20.78 -9.43
CA THR A 72 -8.56 19.88 -8.28
C THR A 72 -7.13 19.89 -7.71
N GLY A 73 -6.14 20.36 -8.48
CA GLY A 73 -4.72 20.36 -8.10
C GLY A 73 -4.08 18.97 -8.07
N VAL A 74 -4.81 17.93 -8.51
CA VAL A 74 -4.31 16.55 -8.62
C VAL A 74 -3.40 16.43 -9.84
N ILE A 75 -3.82 16.98 -10.99
CA ILE A 75 -3.10 16.89 -12.26
C ILE A 75 -2.53 18.24 -12.70
N THR A 76 -1.35 18.19 -13.31
CA THR A 76 -0.72 19.32 -14.01
C THR A 76 -0.62 18.98 -15.50
N PRO A 77 -1.26 19.75 -16.39
CA PRO A 77 -1.17 19.53 -17.82
C PRO A 77 0.27 19.64 -18.28
N ARG A 78 0.78 18.58 -18.89
CA ARG A 78 2.08 18.58 -19.55
C ARG A 78 1.85 18.58 -21.06
N SER A 79 2.26 19.68 -21.70
CA SER A 79 2.13 19.94 -23.13
C SER A 79 2.93 18.96 -23.98
#